data_AF-F9UQW7-F1
#
_entry.id   AF-F9UQW7-F1
#
_cell.length_a   1.000
_cell.length_b   1.000
_cell.length_c   1.000
_cell.angle_alpha   90.00
_cell.angle_beta   90.00
_cell.angle_gamma   90.00
#
_symmetry.space_group_name_H-M   'P 1'
#
loop_
_entity.id
_entity.type
_entity.pdbx_description
1 polymer ?
#
loop_
_entity_poly.entity_id
_entity_poly.type
_entity_poly.pdbx_seq_one_letter_code
_entity_poly.pdbx_strand_id
1 'polypeptide(L)' 'MLPIEIIESLAPKLPFELLTDLNQRMMDWKASGGSDTDAYMYQQSRAAENYYRLVLKIDPMAYEDK' A
#
# COMPACT_ATOMS: atom_id res chain seq x y z
N MET A 1 -10.18 6.35 3.53
CA MET A 1 -8.98 6.24 2.69
C MET A 1 -9.10 4.97 1.85
N LEU A 2 -8.98 5.12 0.54
CA LEU A 2 -8.91 4.02 -0.43
C LEU A 2 -7.54 3.32 -0.33
N PRO A 3 -7.44 2.04 -0.71
CA PRO A 3 -6.18 1.31 -0.67
C PRO A 3 -5.03 1.96 -1.46
N ILE A 4 -5.33 2.57 -2.61
CA ILE A 4 -4.32 3.25 -3.43
C ILE A 4 -3.75 4.50 -2.74
N GLU A 5 -4.59 5.25 -2.04
CA GLU A 5 -4.19 6.45 -1.29
C GLU A 5 -3.19 6.10 -0.18
N ILE A 6 -3.36 4.92 0.46
CA ILE A 6 -2.41 4.40 1.45
C ILE A 6 -1.06 4.16 0.79
N ILE A 7 -1.04 3.49 -0.37
CA ILE A 7 0.21 3.17 -1.07
C ILE A 7 0.90 4.44 -1.56
N GLU A 8 0.16 5.40 -2.12
CA GLU A 8 0.70 6.70 -2.56
C GLU A 8 1.37 7.46 -1.42
N SER A 9 0.76 7.47 -0.22
CA SER A 9 1.34 8.12 0.97
C SER A 9 2.67 7.50 1.43
N LEU A 10 2.87 6.22 1.14
CA LEU A 10 4.07 5.46 1.50
C LEU A 10 5.08 5.36 0.35
N ALA A 11 4.67 5.59 -0.90
CA ALA A 11 5.46 5.35 -2.11
C ALA A 11 6.90 5.93 -2.07
N PRO A 12 7.16 7.15 -1.55
CA PRO A 12 8.52 7.68 -1.45
C PRO A 12 9.46 6.89 -0.54
N LYS A 13 8.91 6.02 0.30
CA LYS A 13 9.64 5.26 1.33
C LYS A 13 9.70 3.76 1.02
N LEU A 14 8.95 3.29 0.02
CA LEU A 14 8.94 1.88 -0.37
C LEU A 14 10.00 1.61 -1.44
N PRO A 15 10.61 0.40 -1.45
CA PRO A 15 11.45 -0.02 -2.56
C PRO A 15 10.66 0.00 -3.87
N PHE A 16 11.33 0.38 -4.95
CA PHE A 16 10.74 0.44 -6.28
C PHE A 16 10.13 -0.90 -6.71
N GLU A 17 10.80 -2.01 -6.40
CA GLU A 17 10.34 -3.37 -6.72
C GLU A 17 9.01 -3.70 -6.01
N LEU A 18 8.89 -3.37 -4.72
CA LEU A 18 7.67 -3.58 -3.96
C LEU A 18 6.52 -2.70 -4.48
N LEU A 19 6.80 -1.42 -4.75
CA LEU A 19 5.80 -0.51 -5.29
C LEU A 19 5.28 -0.99 -6.64
N THR A 20 6.17 -1.50 -7.50
CA THR A 20 5.82 -2.03 -8.82
C THR A 20 4.96 -3.30 -8.70
N ASP A 21 5.31 -4.23 -7.81
CA ASP A 21 4.52 -5.45 -7.56
C ASP A 21 3.11 -5.12 -7.06
N LEU A 22 2.99 -4.23 -6.07
CA LEU A 22 1.69 -3.82 -5.53
C LEU A 22 0.83 -3.14 -6.60
N ASN A 23 1.43 -2.22 -7.39
CA ASN A 23 0.73 -1.58 -8.48
C ASN A 23 0.24 -2.59 -9.52
N GLN A 24 1.08 -3.55 -9.93
CA GLN A 24 0.70 -4.58 -10.90
C GLN A 24 -0.48 -5.42 -10.38
N ARG A 25 -0.42 -5.88 -9.13
CA ARG A 25 -1.49 -6.68 -8.52
C ARG A 25 -2.82 -5.95 -8.46
N MET A 26 -2.81 -4.65 -8.13
CA MET A 26 -4.01 -3.82 -8.08
C MET A 26 -4.57 -3.58 -9.48
N MET A 27 -3.69 -3.33 -10.46
CA MET A 27 -4.08 -3.18 -11.87
C MET A 27 -4.68 -4.48 -12.43
N ASP A 28 -4.08 -5.64 -12.15
CA ASP A 28 -4.59 -6.94 -12.57
C ASP A 28 -5.97 -7.24 -11.97
N TRP A 29 -6.16 -6.90 -10.69
CA TRP A 29 -7.45 -7.04 -10.02
C TRP A 29 -8.53 -6.19 -10.70
N LYS A 30 -8.23 -4.91 -10.96
CA LYS A 30 -9.15 -4.02 -11.68
C LYS A 30 -9.46 -4.51 -13.09
N ALA A 31 -8.44 -5.01 -13.81
CA ALA A 31 -8.62 -5.58 -15.14
C ALA A 31 -9.54 -6.82 -15.14
N SER A 32 -9.59 -7.56 -14.03
CA SER A 32 -10.48 -8.71 -13.83
C SER A 32 -11.92 -8.33 -13.44
N GLY A 33 -12.23 -7.04 -13.30
CA GLY A 33 -13.54 -6.53 -12.87
C GLY A 33 -13.65 -6.23 -11.37
N GLY A 34 -12.54 -6.26 -10.64
CA GLY A 34 -12.47 -5.88 -9.24
C GLY A 34 -12.62 -4.36 -9.01
N SER A 35 -13.05 -4.00 -7.81
CA SER A 35 -13.26 -2.62 -7.35
C SER A 35 -12.12 -2.12 -6.46
N ASP A 36 -11.92 -0.81 -6.44
CA ASP A 36 -10.91 -0.13 -5.60
C ASP A 36 -11.13 -0.35 -4.10
N THR A 37 -12.34 -0.70 -3.68
CA THR A 37 -12.70 -0.95 -2.26
C THR A 37 -12.75 -2.43 -1.89
N ASP A 38 -12.34 -3.34 -2.77
CA ASP A 38 -12.38 -4.76 -2.48
C ASP A 38 -11.39 -5.14 -1.38
N ALA A 39 -11.74 -6.18 -0.61
CA ALA A 39 -10.87 -6.70 0.44
C ALA A 39 -9.46 -7.06 -0.07
N TYR A 40 -9.34 -7.48 -1.33
CA TYR A 40 -8.06 -7.76 -1.98
C TYR A 40 -7.18 -6.50 -2.14
N MET A 41 -7.78 -5.34 -2.47
CA MET A 41 -7.07 -4.08 -2.59
C MET A 41 -6.52 -3.63 -1.22
N TYR A 42 -7.31 -3.77 -0.16
CA TYR A 42 -6.86 -3.53 1.22
C TYR A 42 -5.76 -4.50 1.69
N GLN A 43 -5.68 -5.70 1.13
CA GLN A 43 -4.54 -6.59 1.40
C GLN A 43 -3.25 -6.05 0.80
N GLN A 44 -3.30 -5.44 -0.39
CA GLN A 44 -2.11 -4.84 -1.02
C GLN A 44 -1.62 -3.62 -0.22
N SER A 45 -2.52 -2.76 0.25
CA SER A 45 -2.13 -1.61 1.08
C SER A 45 -1.50 -2.05 2.41
N ARG A 46 -2.00 -3.11 3.04
CA ARG A 46 -1.41 -3.67 4.26
C ARG A 46 0.00 -4.21 4.05
N ALA A 47 0.32 -4.73 2.87
CA ALA A 47 1.68 -5.16 2.55
C ALA A 47 2.65 -3.96 2.54
N ALA A 48 2.25 -2.82 1.96
CA ALA A 48 3.01 -1.57 2.03
C ALA A 48 3.18 -1.08 3.47
N GLU A 49 2.10 -1.07 4.26
CA GLU A 49 2.15 -0.65 5.67
C GLU A 49 3.04 -1.57 6.52
N ASN A 50 2.96 -2.89 6.32
CA ASN A 50 3.79 -3.86 7.03
C ASN A 50 5.26 -3.70 6.68
N TYR A 51 5.59 -3.48 5.40
CA TYR A 51 6.95 -3.18 4.99
C TYR A 51 7.47 -1.92 5.69
N TYR A 52 6.65 -0.85 5.67
CA TYR A 52 6.97 0.41 6.31
C TYR A 52 7.26 0.24 7.83
N ARG A 53 6.41 -0.51 8.54
CA ARG A 53 6.53 -0.73 9.99
C ARG A 53 7.72 -1.64 10.35
N LEU A 54 7.87 -2.76 9.65
CA LEU A 54 8.77 -3.84 10.08
C LEU A 54 10.18 -3.71 9.51
N VAL A 55 10.31 -3.26 8.25
CA VAL A 55 11.61 -3.24 7.56
C VAL A 55 12.33 -1.92 7.81
N LEU A 56 11.61 -0.79 7.71
CA LEU A 56 12.21 0.52 7.97
C LEU A 56 12.35 0.80 9.47
N LYS A 57 11.77 -0.03 10.34
CA LYS A 57 11.71 0.17 11.81
C LYS A 57 11.17 1.55 12.20
N ILE A 58 10.31 2.12 11.35
CA ILE A 58 9.66 3.39 11.64
C ILE A 58 8.38 3.07 12.40
N ASP A 59 8.36 3.44 13.68
CA ASP A 59 7.19 3.26 14.54
C ASP A 59 6.05 4.20 14.08
N PRO A 60 4.88 3.67 13.70
CA PRO A 60 3.76 4.47 13.19
C PRO A 60 3.08 5.35 14.25
N MET A 61 3.51 5.32 15.52
CA MET A 61 3.02 6.26 16.54
C MET A 61 3.51 7.71 16.36
N ALA A 62 4.25 8.02 15.29
CA ALA A 62 4.66 9.38 14.93
C ALA A 62 3.84 10.02 13.78
N TYR A 63 2.75 9.37 13.34
CA TYR A 63 1.80 9.93 12.35
C TYR A 63 0.50 10.42 13.00
N GLU A 64 0.58 10.86 14.26
CA GLU A 64 -0.36 11.85 14.81
C GLU A 64 0.38 13.19 14.93
N ASP A 65 -0.34 14.26 14.62
CA ASP A 65 0.06 15.68 14.54
C ASP A 65 0.75 16.15 13.25
N LYS A 66 -0.06 16.39 12.23
CA LYS A 66 -0.33 17.75 11.70
C LYS A 66 -1.53 17.79 10.76
#